data_AF-A0A2T5TWU0-F1
#
_entry.id   AF-A0A2T5TWU0-F1
#
_cell.length_a   1.000
_cell.length_b   1.000
_cell.length_c   1.000
_cell.angle_alpha   90.00
_cell.angle_beta   90.00
_cell.angle_gamma   90.00
#
_symmetry.space_group_name_H-M   'P 1'
#
loop_
_entity.id
_entity.type
_entity.pdbx_description
1 polymer ?
#
loop_
_entity_poly.entity_id
_entity_poly.type
_entity_poly.pdbx_seq_one_letter_code
_entity_poly.pdbx_strand_id
1 'polypeptide(L)'
;MQSRWQWEESYDPLVSQFIAKHFGTSKGIVDLFPYMKDSFKWKDKAVVPPDARVVRKNNNEYHGLERHAKQYHLSAMYQDSYEFWLIAAAWRHQNMNANGFTDDRHRDALAYTIRNACFNRDLAGWQQNGGRLPIPEEYDLTEEMISAQDAMAERQINEEMAAHGMPEPYPEA
;
A
#
# COMPACT_ATOMS: atom_id res chain seq x y z
N MET A 1 -24.99 6.51 -3.23
CA MET A 1 -24.91 5.02 -3.22
C MET A 1 -23.69 4.68 -2.38
N GLN A 2 -23.83 3.91 -1.29
CA GLN A 2 -22.66 3.53 -0.48
C GLN A 2 -21.80 2.57 -1.30
N SER A 3 -20.48 2.84 -1.39
CA SER A 3 -19.53 1.93 -2.03
C SER A 3 -19.52 0.60 -1.27
N ARG A 4 -19.58 -0.53 -1.98
CA ARG A 4 -19.41 -1.87 -1.37
C ARG A 4 -18.01 -2.06 -0.78
N TRP A 5 -17.05 -1.22 -1.16
CA TRP A 5 -15.67 -1.25 -0.71
C TRP A 5 -15.47 -0.30 0.47
N GLN A 6 -15.92 -0.74 1.63
CA GLN A 6 -15.78 -0.01 2.89
C GLN A 6 -15.04 -0.87 3.91
N TRP A 7 -14.56 -0.23 4.98
CA TRP A 7 -13.98 -0.97 6.09
C TRP A 7 -15.01 -1.90 6.72
N GLU A 8 -14.61 -3.13 7.00
CA GLU A 8 -15.38 -4.11 7.75
C GLU A 8 -14.61 -4.53 8.99
N GLU A 9 -15.30 -4.67 10.12
CA GLU A 9 -14.70 -5.12 11.39
C GLU A 9 -14.09 -6.53 11.28
N SER A 10 -14.53 -7.31 10.30
CA SER A 10 -13.96 -8.63 9.95
C SER A 10 -12.48 -8.56 9.54
N TYR A 11 -11.99 -7.38 9.10
CA TYR A 11 -10.60 -7.17 8.72
C TYR A 11 -9.67 -6.96 9.92
N ASP A 12 -10.17 -6.51 11.06
CA ASP A 12 -9.37 -6.21 12.25
C ASP A 12 -8.51 -7.40 12.74
N PRO A 13 -9.05 -8.64 12.89
CA PRO A 13 -8.23 -9.78 13.29
C PRO A 13 -7.21 -10.19 12.22
N LEU A 14 -7.50 -10.00 10.93
CA LEU A 14 -6.57 -10.30 9.84
C LEU A 14 -5.40 -9.32 9.83
N VAL A 15 -5.69 -8.02 9.95
CA VAL A 15 -4.67 -6.97 10.02
C VAL A 15 -3.75 -7.19 11.20
N SER A 16 -4.29 -7.55 12.38
CA SER A 16 -3.47 -7.86 13.55
C SER A 16 -2.49 -9.00 13.28
N GLN A 17 -2.93 -10.06 12.57
CA GLN A 17 -2.08 -11.18 12.19
C GLN A 17 -1.03 -10.77 11.16
N PHE A 18 -1.39 -9.98 10.14
CA PHE A 18 -0.46 -9.56 9.10
C PHE A 18 0.58 -8.57 9.62
N ILE A 19 0.22 -7.68 10.55
CA ILE A 19 1.19 -6.83 11.25
C ILE A 19 2.20 -7.68 12.02
N ALA A 20 1.73 -8.70 12.75
CA ALA A 20 2.62 -9.60 13.49
C ALA A 20 3.56 -10.37 12.55
N LYS A 21 3.05 -10.87 11.42
CA LYS A 21 3.83 -11.60 10.40
C LYS A 21 4.95 -10.74 9.82
N HIS A 22 4.65 -9.53 9.37
CA HIS A 22 5.57 -8.71 8.57
C HIS A 22 6.42 -7.74 9.36
N PHE A 23 5.91 -7.28 10.51
CA PHE A 23 6.51 -6.17 11.26
C PHE A 23 6.71 -6.50 12.74
N GLY A 24 6.22 -7.65 13.21
CA GLY A 24 6.17 -8.04 14.62
C GLY A 24 5.13 -7.25 15.42
N THR A 25 5.13 -5.92 15.32
CA THR A 25 4.17 -5.00 15.94
C THR A 25 3.98 -3.75 15.07
N SER A 26 2.99 -2.91 15.38
CA SER A 26 2.80 -1.61 14.72
C SER A 26 4.03 -0.68 14.82
N LYS A 27 4.91 -0.89 15.82
CA LYS A 27 6.18 -0.16 15.92
C LYS A 27 7.10 -0.46 14.72
N GLY A 28 7.12 -1.70 14.22
CA GLY A 28 7.93 -2.06 13.05
C GLY A 28 7.53 -1.30 11.78
N ILE A 29 6.24 -1.02 11.61
CA ILE A 29 5.73 -0.20 10.50
C ILE A 29 6.23 1.24 10.62
N VAL A 30 6.11 1.82 11.82
CA VAL A 30 6.55 3.21 12.08
C VAL A 30 8.06 3.37 11.95
N ASP A 31 8.84 2.38 12.39
CA ASP A 31 10.30 2.38 12.27
C ASP A 31 10.74 2.27 10.79
N LEU A 32 9.99 1.50 9.97
CA LEU A 32 10.28 1.32 8.55
C LEU A 32 9.88 2.54 7.69
N PHE A 33 8.77 3.20 8.02
CA PHE A 33 8.25 4.35 7.28
C PHE A 33 8.28 5.61 8.16
N PRO A 34 9.48 6.15 8.45
CA PRO A 34 9.62 7.24 9.40
C PRO A 34 8.92 8.50 8.90
N TYR A 35 8.33 9.21 9.84
CA TYR A 35 7.59 10.45 9.65
C TYR A 35 8.37 11.57 8.91
N MET A 36 7.70 12.39 8.07
CA MET A 36 8.29 13.55 7.35
C MET A 36 7.48 14.85 7.51
N LYS A 37 8.18 15.99 7.69
CA LYS A 37 7.57 17.34 7.86
C LYS A 37 6.65 17.74 6.70
N ASP A 38 5.61 18.54 6.96
CA ASP A 38 4.75 19.11 5.90
C ASP A 38 5.51 19.99 4.88
N SER A 39 6.60 20.62 5.30
CA SER A 39 7.49 21.39 4.43
C SER A 39 8.44 20.50 3.60
N PHE A 40 8.35 19.17 3.74
CA PHE A 40 9.17 18.24 3.01
C PHE A 40 8.78 18.29 1.53
N LYS A 41 9.66 18.85 0.71
CA LYS A 41 9.53 18.79 -0.73
C LYS A 41 9.79 17.35 -1.15
N TRP A 42 8.74 16.66 -1.58
CA TRP A 42 8.80 15.28 -2.11
C TRP A 42 9.87 15.04 -3.17
N LYS A 43 10.41 16.11 -3.78
CA LYS A 43 11.45 16.09 -4.82
C LYS A 43 12.88 16.04 -4.26
N ASP A 44 13.07 16.39 -2.99
CA ASP A 44 14.39 16.56 -2.38
C ASP A 44 14.58 15.49 -1.28
N LYS A 45 15.19 14.35 -1.64
CA LYS A 45 15.25 13.08 -0.88
C LYS A 45 16.01 13.10 0.47
N ALA A 46 16.43 14.24 1.04
CA ALA A 46 17.47 14.22 2.08
C ALA A 46 17.37 15.28 3.20
N VAL A 47 16.32 15.28 4.03
CA VAL A 47 16.35 16.08 5.27
C VAL A 47 15.66 15.38 6.45
N VAL A 48 16.45 15.00 7.45
CA VAL A 48 15.96 14.63 8.79
C VAL A 48 15.47 15.90 9.51
N PRO A 49 14.26 15.91 10.09
CA PRO A 49 13.74 17.12 10.73
C PRO A 49 14.49 17.49 12.04
N PRO A 50 14.86 18.77 12.24
CA PRO A 50 15.59 19.21 13.44
C PRO A 50 14.78 19.33 14.75
N ASP A 51 13.45 19.19 14.74
CA ASP A 51 12.61 19.27 15.96
C ASP A 51 11.42 18.29 15.84
N ALA A 52 11.27 17.42 16.84
CA ALA A 52 10.27 16.36 16.91
C ALA A 52 8.83 16.85 17.19
N ARG A 53 8.62 18.14 17.52
CA ARG A 53 7.30 18.73 17.86
C ARG A 53 6.61 19.42 16.68
N VAL A 54 7.25 19.48 15.52
CA VAL A 54 6.72 20.16 14.31
C VAL A 54 5.70 19.29 13.57
N VAL A 55 4.73 19.94 12.90
CA VAL A 55 3.52 19.34 12.32
C VAL A 55 3.76 18.13 11.42
N ARG A 56 3.36 17.01 12.04
CA ARG A 56 2.94 15.65 11.66
C ARG A 56 2.24 15.25 10.33
N LYS A 57 2.76 15.27 9.09
CA LYS A 57 2.17 14.43 8.01
C LYS A 57 2.18 12.93 8.33
N ASN A 58 1.04 12.42 8.80
CA ASN A 58 0.80 11.08 9.33
C ASN A 58 0.43 10.04 8.24
N ASN A 59 0.90 10.25 7.00
CA ASN A 59 0.50 9.46 5.85
C ASN A 59 1.60 8.58 5.26
N ASN A 60 2.81 8.62 5.83
CA ASN A 60 3.95 7.92 5.25
C ASN A 60 3.83 6.40 5.44
N GLU A 61 3.24 5.97 6.54
CA GLU A 61 3.03 4.58 6.89
C GLU A 61 2.13 3.90 5.85
N TYR A 62 0.92 4.42 5.61
CA TYR A 62 0.03 3.81 4.62
C TYR A 62 0.57 3.95 3.19
N HIS A 63 1.20 5.06 2.81
CA HIS A 63 1.79 5.16 1.46
C HIS A 63 3.01 4.25 1.25
N GLY A 64 3.81 4.04 2.29
CA GLY A 64 4.91 3.07 2.28
C GLY A 64 4.41 1.63 2.16
N LEU A 65 3.35 1.30 2.90
CA LEU A 65 2.66 0.01 2.79
C LEU A 65 2.07 -0.20 1.38
N GLU A 66 1.42 0.81 0.81
CA GLU A 66 0.90 0.76 -0.57
C GLU A 66 2.01 0.57 -1.61
N ARG A 67 3.16 1.23 -1.41
CA ARG A 67 4.32 1.06 -2.29
C ARG A 67 4.79 -0.39 -2.27
N HIS A 68 5.00 -0.96 -1.09
CA HIS A 68 5.43 -2.36 -0.98
C HIS A 68 4.38 -3.32 -1.53
N ALA A 69 3.09 -3.05 -1.31
CA ALA A 69 2.01 -3.85 -1.87
C ALA A 69 2.08 -3.92 -3.41
N LYS A 70 2.32 -2.79 -4.07
CA LYS A 70 2.50 -2.75 -5.54
C LYS A 70 3.75 -3.49 -6.00
N GLN A 71 4.86 -3.36 -5.28
CA GLN A 71 6.09 -4.11 -5.58
C GLN A 71 5.88 -5.62 -5.47
N TYR A 72 5.16 -6.09 -4.44
CA TYR A 72 4.79 -7.49 -4.30
C TYR A 72 3.83 -7.94 -5.41
N HIS A 73 2.86 -7.11 -5.79
CA HIS A 73 1.98 -7.40 -6.92
C HIS A 73 2.76 -7.63 -8.21
N LEU A 74 3.63 -6.68 -8.58
CA LEU A 74 4.48 -6.76 -9.77
C LEU A 74 5.39 -8.00 -9.76
N SER A 75 5.84 -8.41 -8.58
CA SER A 75 6.68 -9.59 -8.38
C SER A 75 5.88 -10.91 -8.31
N ALA A 76 4.57 -10.88 -8.60
CA ALA A 76 3.63 -12.00 -8.45
C ALA A 76 3.59 -12.61 -7.03
N MET A 77 3.96 -11.84 -6.01
CA MET A 77 3.83 -12.20 -4.59
C MET A 77 2.47 -11.75 -4.07
N TYR A 78 1.40 -12.25 -4.69
CA TYR A 78 0.03 -11.74 -4.50
C TYR A 78 -0.48 -11.86 -3.06
N GLN A 79 -0.07 -12.90 -2.34
CA GLN A 79 -0.43 -13.07 -0.93
C GLN A 79 0.14 -11.91 -0.07
N ASP A 80 1.42 -11.59 -0.23
CA ASP A 80 2.03 -10.49 0.53
C ASP A 80 1.50 -9.13 0.07
N SER A 81 1.22 -8.97 -1.23
CA SER A 81 0.53 -7.79 -1.75
C SER A 81 -0.84 -7.56 -1.10
N TYR A 82 -1.67 -8.62 -1.00
CA TYR A 82 -2.97 -8.58 -0.32
C TYR A 82 -2.82 -8.12 1.13
N GLU A 83 -1.91 -8.75 1.86
CA GLU A 83 -1.69 -8.47 3.27
C GLU A 83 -1.24 -7.02 3.48
N PHE A 84 -0.31 -6.51 2.66
CA PHE A 84 0.14 -5.12 2.74
C PHE A 84 -0.94 -4.11 2.34
N TRP A 85 -1.74 -4.39 1.32
CA TRP A 85 -2.90 -3.56 0.97
C TRP A 85 -3.91 -3.50 2.12
N LEU A 86 -4.18 -4.62 2.79
CA LEU A 86 -5.13 -4.62 3.92
C LEU A 86 -4.59 -3.86 5.15
N ILE A 87 -3.29 -3.98 5.46
CA ILE A 87 -2.65 -3.17 6.50
C ILE A 87 -2.70 -1.67 6.13
N ALA A 88 -2.42 -1.31 4.88
CA ALA A 88 -2.53 0.07 4.42
C ALA A 88 -3.96 0.61 4.59
N ALA A 89 -4.98 -0.21 4.30
CA ALA A 89 -6.38 0.16 4.46
C ALA A 89 -6.73 0.42 5.93
N ALA A 90 -6.23 -0.42 6.86
CA ALA A 90 -6.40 -0.19 8.29
C ALA A 90 -5.77 1.13 8.74
N TRP A 91 -4.53 1.43 8.32
CA TRP A 91 -3.89 2.70 8.68
C TRP A 91 -4.66 3.90 8.14
N ARG A 92 -5.15 3.84 6.90
CA ARG A 92 -6.00 4.88 6.32
C ARG A 92 -7.30 5.05 7.12
N HIS A 93 -7.98 3.96 7.43
CA HIS A 93 -9.22 3.99 8.19
C HIS A 93 -9.03 4.59 9.58
N GLN A 94 -7.99 4.17 10.30
CA GLN A 94 -7.63 4.72 11.62
C GLN A 94 -7.27 6.21 11.51
N ASN A 95 -6.51 6.59 10.48
CA ASN A 95 -6.14 7.98 10.23
C ASN A 95 -7.38 8.86 9.96
N MET A 96 -8.32 8.37 9.14
CA MET A 96 -9.58 9.05 8.86
C MET A 96 -10.38 9.27 10.14
N ASN A 97 -10.54 8.22 10.96
CA ASN A 97 -11.30 8.29 12.21
C ASN A 97 -10.64 9.22 13.23
N ALA A 98 -9.32 9.13 13.41
CA ALA A 98 -8.58 9.92 14.38
C ALA A 98 -8.59 11.44 14.07
N ASN A 99 -8.66 11.81 12.79
CA ASN A 99 -8.63 13.21 12.36
C ASN A 99 -10.00 13.74 11.90
N GLY A 100 -11.04 12.91 11.93
CA GLY A 100 -12.37 13.30 11.45
C GLY A 100 -12.41 13.57 9.94
N PHE A 101 -11.56 12.92 9.15
CA PHE A 101 -11.57 13.05 7.69
C PHE A 101 -12.71 12.21 7.11
N THR A 102 -13.80 12.87 6.77
CA THR A 102 -15.02 12.21 6.27
C THR A 102 -15.36 12.55 4.83
N ASP A 103 -14.53 13.33 4.14
CA ASP A 103 -14.75 13.71 2.75
C ASP A 103 -14.56 12.54 1.77
N ASP A 104 -15.19 12.68 0.61
CA ASP A 104 -15.28 11.62 -0.39
C ASP A 104 -13.91 11.17 -0.88
N ARG A 105 -12.91 12.06 -0.94
CA ARG A 105 -11.56 11.71 -1.39
C ARG A 105 -10.90 10.69 -0.46
N HIS A 106 -11.07 10.84 0.85
CA HIS A 106 -10.51 9.88 1.81
C HIS A 106 -11.26 8.54 1.76
N ARG A 107 -12.58 8.58 1.59
CA ARG A 107 -13.40 7.37 1.41
C ARG A 107 -13.03 6.62 0.13
N ASP A 108 -12.83 7.33 -0.97
CA ASP A 108 -12.42 6.76 -2.26
C ASP A 108 -11.02 6.15 -2.19
N ALA A 109 -10.10 6.79 -1.46
CA ALA A 109 -8.76 6.25 -1.22
C ALA A 109 -8.80 4.97 -0.38
N LEU A 110 -9.61 4.92 0.68
CA LEU A 110 -9.81 3.70 1.45
C LEU A 110 -10.43 2.59 0.59
N ALA A 111 -11.48 2.91 -0.17
CA ALA A 111 -12.12 1.98 -1.10
C ALA A 111 -11.13 1.45 -2.14
N TYR A 112 -10.29 2.31 -2.72
CA TYR A 112 -9.22 1.89 -3.64
C TYR A 112 -8.25 0.89 -3.01
N THR A 113 -7.87 1.13 -1.75
CA THR A 113 -6.96 0.26 -1.01
C THR A 113 -7.59 -1.13 -0.76
N ILE A 114 -8.87 -1.17 -0.40
CA ILE A 114 -9.63 -2.42 -0.20
C ILE A 114 -9.86 -3.18 -1.51
N ARG A 115 -10.17 -2.48 -2.61
CA ARG A 115 -10.31 -3.08 -3.94
C ARG A 115 -9.04 -3.84 -4.34
N ASN A 116 -7.88 -3.21 -4.19
CA ASN A 116 -6.59 -3.85 -4.46
C ASN A 116 -6.31 -5.03 -3.51
N ALA A 117 -6.66 -4.91 -2.22
CA ALA A 117 -6.52 -6.03 -1.28
C ALA A 117 -7.33 -7.24 -1.76
N CYS A 118 -8.62 -7.07 -2.05
CA CYS A 118 -9.50 -8.15 -2.52
C CYS A 118 -9.05 -8.75 -3.85
N PHE A 119 -8.61 -7.91 -4.79
CA PHE A 119 -8.08 -8.37 -6.08
C PHE A 119 -6.83 -9.24 -5.88
N ASN A 120 -5.88 -8.79 -5.05
CA ASN A 120 -4.66 -9.55 -4.77
C ASN A 120 -4.92 -10.83 -3.97
N ARG A 121 -5.90 -10.84 -3.06
CA ARG A 121 -6.32 -12.06 -2.36
C ARG A 121 -6.77 -13.12 -3.35
N ASP A 122 -7.57 -12.74 -4.33
CA ASP A 122 -8.12 -13.68 -5.29
C ASP A 122 -7.06 -14.08 -6.34
N LEU A 123 -6.11 -13.20 -6.67
CA LEU A 123 -4.93 -13.56 -7.47
C LEU A 123 -4.04 -14.58 -6.74
N ALA A 124 -3.83 -14.42 -5.43
CA ALA A 124 -3.10 -15.40 -4.62
C ALA A 124 -3.83 -16.76 -4.60
N GLY A 125 -5.15 -16.74 -4.45
CA GLY A 125 -5.98 -17.94 -4.53
C GLY A 125 -5.89 -18.65 -5.89
N TRP A 126 -5.93 -17.89 -6.98
CA TRP A 126 -5.74 -18.39 -8.34
C TRP A 126 -4.33 -18.95 -8.56
N GLN A 127 -3.29 -18.24 -8.11
CA GLN A 127 -1.90 -18.68 -8.25
C GLN A 127 -1.65 -20.02 -7.53
N GLN A 128 -2.31 -20.25 -6.38
CA GLN A 128 -2.17 -21.48 -5.60
C GLN A 128 -3.01 -22.64 -6.12
N ASN A 129 -4.25 -22.37 -6.55
CA ASN A 129 -5.25 -23.41 -6.81
C ASN A 129 -5.67 -23.53 -8.28
N GLY A 130 -5.19 -22.64 -9.15
CA GLY A 130 -5.66 -22.49 -10.52
C GLY A 130 -7.10 -21.97 -10.62
N GLY A 131 -7.75 -22.22 -11.75
CA GLY A 131 -9.13 -21.79 -12.03
C GLY A 131 -9.21 -20.49 -12.84
N ARG A 132 -10.29 -19.73 -12.64
CA ARG A 132 -10.50 -18.47 -13.38
C ARG A 132 -9.55 -17.40 -12.85
N LEU A 133 -8.77 -16.80 -13.75
CA LEU A 133 -7.97 -15.63 -13.44
C LEU A 133 -8.90 -14.47 -13.01
N PRO A 134 -8.67 -13.85 -11.83
CA PRO A 134 -9.40 -12.65 -11.41
C PRO A 134 -9.22 -11.51 -12.40
N ILE A 135 -10.29 -10.77 -12.65
CA ILE A 135 -10.29 -9.66 -13.61
C ILE A 135 -10.41 -8.34 -12.81
N PRO A 136 -9.53 -7.33 -13.01
CA PRO A 136 -9.53 -6.09 -12.24
C PRO A 136 -10.90 -5.40 -12.13
N GLU A 137 -11.66 -5.41 -13.23
CA GLU A 137 -12.95 -4.72 -13.36
C GLU A 137 -14.00 -5.26 -12.40
N GLU A 138 -13.91 -6.54 -11.99
CA GLU A 138 -14.80 -7.14 -11.00
C GLU A 138 -14.63 -6.51 -9.60
N TYR A 139 -13.48 -5.87 -9.38
CA TYR A 139 -13.11 -5.14 -8.16
C TYR A 139 -13.22 -3.63 -8.35
N ASP A 140 -13.86 -3.14 -9.42
CA ASP A 140 -13.90 -1.72 -9.78
C ASP A 140 -12.49 -1.10 -9.93
N LEU A 141 -11.53 -1.88 -10.44
CA LEU A 141 -10.20 -1.44 -10.88
C LEU A 141 -10.15 -1.56 -12.42
N THR A 142 -9.47 -0.66 -13.11
CA THR A 142 -9.29 -0.78 -14.58
C THR A 142 -7.91 -1.34 -14.91
N GLU A 143 -7.77 -1.98 -16.06
CA GLU A 143 -6.45 -2.36 -16.60
C GLU A 143 -5.44 -1.21 -16.59
N GLU A 144 -5.85 0.03 -16.89
CA GLU A 144 -4.96 1.20 -16.83
C GLU A 144 -4.52 1.51 -15.40
N MET A 145 -5.40 1.33 -14.41
CA MET A 145 -5.04 1.50 -13.00
C MET A 145 -4.03 0.46 -12.54
N ILE A 146 -4.13 -0.79 -12.99
CA ILE A 146 -3.16 -1.84 -12.68
C ILE A 146 -1.84 -1.55 -13.40
N SER A 147 -1.89 -1.27 -14.70
CA SER A 147 -0.70 -0.97 -15.51
C SER A 147 0.08 0.24 -14.98
N ALA A 148 -0.62 1.28 -14.52
CA ALA A 148 0.01 2.45 -13.90
C ALA A 148 0.65 2.13 -12.54
N GLN A 149 0.11 1.16 -11.79
CA GLN A 149 0.72 0.69 -10.55
C GLN A 149 1.98 -0.12 -10.83
N ASP A 150 1.92 -1.02 -11.83
CA ASP A 150 3.04 -1.85 -12.24
C ASP A 150 4.21 -0.98 -12.71
N ALA A 151 3.97 -0.03 -13.62
CA ALA A 151 4.99 0.91 -14.08
C ALA A 151 5.59 1.76 -12.94
N MET A 152 4.77 2.08 -11.92
CA MET A 152 5.26 2.82 -10.75
C MET A 152 6.14 1.94 -9.85
N ALA A 153 5.74 0.70 -9.61
CA ALA A 153 6.50 -0.27 -8.82
C ALA A 153 7.81 -0.65 -9.50
N GLU A 154 7.77 -0.87 -10.81
CA GLU A 154 8.93 -1.18 -11.65
C GLU A 154 10.00 -0.10 -11.53
N ARG A 155 9.62 1.17 -11.78
CA ARG A 155 10.52 2.31 -11.63
C ARG A 155 11.12 2.39 -10.22
N GLN A 156 10.31 2.15 -9.19
CA GLN A 156 10.78 2.20 -7.80
C GLN A 156 11.78 1.09 -7.48
N ILE A 157 11.53 -0.13 -7.93
CA ILE A 157 12.45 -1.26 -7.77
C ILE A 157 13.76 -0.98 -8.49
N ASN A 158 13.72 -0.50 -9.74
CA ASN A 158 14.93 -0.15 -10.49
C ASN A 158 15.73 0.98 -9.81
N GLU A 159 15.06 2.03 -9.35
CA GLU A 159 15.71 3.12 -8.58
C GLU A 159 16.41 2.58 -7.31
N GLU A 160 15.78 1.66 -6.59
CA GLU A 160 16.33 1.04 -5.38
C GLU A 160 17.53 0.14 -5.71
N MET A 161 17.44 -0.69 -6.75
CA MET A 161 18.53 -1.56 -7.18
C MET A 161 19.74 -0.76 -7.64
N ALA A 162 19.53 0.28 -8.46
CA ALA A 162 20.58 1.18 -8.90
C ALA A 162 21.26 1.89 -7.73
N ALA A 163 20.50 2.34 -6.71
CA ALA A 163 21.04 2.96 -5.51
C ALA A 163 21.95 2.02 -4.69
N HIS A 164 21.77 0.70 -4.84
CA HIS A 164 22.58 -0.33 -4.19
C HIS A 164 23.66 -0.94 -5.11
N GLY A 165 23.85 -0.40 -6.32
CA GLY A 165 24.82 -0.93 -7.30
C GLY A 165 24.44 -2.32 -7.84
N MET A 166 23.17 -2.68 -7.75
CA MET A 166 22.61 -3.94 -8.22
C MET A 166 22.07 -3.77 -9.65
N PRO A 167 22.05 -4.84 -10.47
CA PRO A 167 21.45 -4.77 -11.80
C PRO A 167 19.93 -4.52 -11.72
N GLU A 168 19.41 -3.78 -12.69
CA GLU A 168 17.97 -3.52 -12.82
C GLU A 168 17.22 -4.80 -13.22
N PRO A 169 16.24 -5.26 -12.41
CA PRO A 169 15.49 -6.49 -12.72
C PRO A 169 14.47 -6.29 -13.85
N TYR A 170 14.09 -5.04 -14.15
CA TYR A 170 13.14 -4.70 -15.20
C TYR A 170 13.74 -3.64 -16.13
N PRO A 171 14.62 -4.00 -17.07
CA PRO A 171 15.24 -3.03 -17.99
C PRO A 171 14.18 -2.42 -18.92
N GLU A 172 14.30 -1.11 -19.21
CA GLU A 172 13.46 -0.46 -20.23
C GLU A 172 13.58 -1.22 -21.57
N ALA A 173 12.43 -1.57 -22.16
CA ALA A 173 12.33 -2.34 -23.41
C ALA A 173 12.72 -1.55 -24.66
#